data_AF-G5A9M0-F1
#
_entry.id   AF-G5A9M0-F1
#
_cell.length_a   1.000
_cell.length_b   1.000
_cell.length_c   1.000
_cell.angle_alpha   90.00
_cell.angle_beta   90.00
_cell.angle_gamma   90.00
#
_symmetry.space_group_name_H-M   'P 1'
#
loop_
_entity.id
_entity.type
_entity.pdbx_description
1 polymer ?
#
loop_
_entity_poly.entity_id
_entity_poly.type
_entity_poly.pdbx_seq_one_letter_code
_entity_poly.pdbx_strand_id
1 'polypeptide(L)'
;MRGGSVKDALIVEVPGKDPVIPRTATMDDQEKIAQECSSLDDWSIGTVHEIPAISRFMSQLGGCTETGKIFWRLEDKQVVSLIIDGWFRESTTENRNALENKKSILIGSPGIGKSTLLCLMAFYLVFKRKKNVFLYRRTYEQGFNRCLLYMTHDAVQVVCFSVPSLEDPEASEIYEALTSQICAKNIWVLLDGFPYGEIPAGFEPFDMLATSQQVDLKSLEAVGSYCCLLPSWSKTDLMSLGRLLYEFAEDEMETRFYYSGGSVRDFTMDTVDDMRRGVDNVVTRSENTQLLFSSRGSILSGNSQFDRLRRTFVENSSEIAQFALPRHWEQVIDSEYALRSLSEPG
;
A
#
# COMPACT_ATOMS: atom_id res chain seq x y z
N MET A 1 27.44 -42.59 54.83
CA MET A 1 26.07 -43.00 54.48
C MET A 1 25.29 -41.76 54.06
N ARG A 2 24.66 -41.82 52.86
CA ARG A 2 23.72 -40.86 52.25
C ARG A 2 24.31 -39.48 51.92
N GLY A 3 24.43 -39.02 50.67
CA GLY A 3 23.82 -39.42 49.40
C GLY A 3 22.75 -38.41 48.95
N GLY A 4 22.85 -37.90 47.72
CA GLY A 4 21.82 -37.11 47.02
C GLY A 4 22.32 -35.75 46.54
N SER A 5 23.10 -35.70 45.45
CA SER A 5 22.64 -35.48 44.07
C SER A 5 22.29 -34.01 43.79
N VAL A 6 23.29 -33.29 43.27
CA VAL A 6 23.10 -32.08 42.47
C VAL A 6 22.18 -32.49 41.31
N LYS A 7 21.05 -31.79 41.15
CA LYS A 7 20.20 -31.94 39.98
C LYS A 7 20.95 -31.32 38.81
N ASP A 8 21.58 -32.16 38.00
CA ASP A 8 21.93 -31.82 36.63
C ASP A 8 20.65 -31.45 35.90
N ALA A 9 20.40 -30.16 35.75
CA ALA A 9 19.44 -29.67 34.79
C ALA A 9 20.02 -30.00 33.40
N LEU A 10 19.50 -31.06 32.79
CA LEU A 10 19.64 -31.31 31.36
C LEU A 10 19.09 -30.08 30.63
N ILE A 11 19.99 -29.18 30.22
CA ILE A 11 19.73 -28.22 29.17
C ILE A 11 19.61 -29.07 27.91
N VAL A 12 18.38 -29.42 27.55
CA VAL A 12 18.08 -29.89 26.20
C VAL A 12 18.21 -28.66 25.33
N GLU A 13 19.37 -28.48 24.70
CA GLU A 13 19.48 -27.61 23.54
C GLU A 13 18.51 -28.18 22.49
N VAL A 14 17.35 -27.53 22.36
CA VAL A 14 16.53 -27.67 21.16
C VAL A 14 17.42 -27.18 20.03
N PRO A 15 17.70 -27.97 18.99
CA PRO A 15 18.48 -27.49 17.88
C PRO A 15 17.73 -26.29 17.31
N GLY A 16 18.30 -25.09 17.46
CA GLY A 16 17.86 -23.94 16.71
C GLY A 16 17.98 -24.33 15.25
N LYS A 17 16.85 -24.53 14.56
CA LYS A 17 16.88 -24.49 13.12
C LYS A 17 17.24 -23.05 12.80
N ASP A 18 18.48 -22.82 12.37
CA ASP A 18 18.83 -21.55 11.76
C ASP A 18 17.77 -21.27 10.69
N PRO A 19 17.09 -20.12 10.74
CA PRO A 19 16.07 -19.79 9.76
C PRO A 19 16.67 -19.86 8.36
N VAL A 20 16.18 -20.81 7.56
CA VAL A 20 16.69 -21.06 6.23
C VAL A 20 16.12 -20.00 5.29
N ILE A 21 16.92 -19.00 4.96
CA ILE A 21 16.56 -18.02 3.93
C ILE A 21 16.29 -18.78 2.62
N PRO A 22 15.13 -18.55 1.98
CA PRO A 22 14.87 -19.13 0.68
C PRO A 22 15.96 -18.75 -0.33
N ARG A 23 16.33 -19.69 -1.20
CA ARG A 23 17.33 -19.40 -2.24
C ARG A 23 16.76 -18.40 -3.24
N THR A 24 17.54 -17.38 -3.54
CA THR A 24 17.22 -16.45 -4.62
C THR A 24 17.39 -17.13 -5.98
N ALA A 25 16.57 -16.72 -6.94
CA ALA A 25 16.67 -17.07 -8.34
C ALA A 25 16.67 -15.80 -9.19
N THR A 26 17.25 -15.87 -10.39
CA THR A 26 17.17 -14.76 -11.35
C THR A 26 15.72 -14.44 -11.66
N MET A 27 15.37 -13.15 -11.66
CA MET A 27 14.03 -12.69 -12.01
C MET A 27 13.80 -12.82 -13.52
N ASP A 28 12.73 -13.52 -13.89
CA ASP A 28 12.27 -13.60 -15.28
C ASP A 28 11.82 -12.23 -15.79
N ASP A 29 11.96 -11.98 -17.11
CA ASP A 29 11.56 -10.73 -17.77
C ASP A 29 12.17 -9.44 -17.15
N GLN A 30 13.29 -9.54 -16.42
CA GLN A 30 13.88 -8.41 -15.68
C GLN A 30 14.16 -7.16 -16.53
N GLU A 31 14.56 -7.32 -17.80
CA GLU A 31 14.77 -6.17 -18.71
C GLU A 31 13.45 -5.43 -19.01
N LYS A 32 12.36 -6.19 -19.19
CA LYS A 32 11.03 -5.64 -19.44
C LYS A 32 10.47 -4.99 -18.18
N ILE A 33 10.60 -5.65 -17.03
CA ILE A 33 10.22 -5.07 -15.72
C ILE A 33 10.98 -3.77 -15.46
N ALA A 34 12.30 -3.75 -15.76
CA ALA A 34 13.11 -2.54 -15.63
C ALA A 34 12.56 -1.39 -16.50
N GLN A 35 12.23 -1.67 -17.76
CA GLN A 35 11.65 -0.67 -18.66
C GLN A 35 10.31 -0.14 -18.12
N GLU A 36 9.43 -1.05 -17.67
CA GLU A 36 8.12 -0.76 -17.11
C GLU A 36 8.15 0.10 -15.85
N CYS A 37 9.26 0.17 -15.08
CA CYS A 37 9.32 1.01 -13.88
C CYS A 37 10.42 2.10 -13.90
N SER A 38 11.32 2.08 -14.89
CA SER A 38 12.52 2.95 -14.92
C SER A 38 12.26 4.47 -14.93
N SER A 39 11.05 4.88 -15.31
CA SER A 39 10.64 6.27 -15.50
C SER A 39 9.35 6.61 -14.73
N LEU A 40 9.06 5.88 -13.65
CA LEU A 40 7.85 6.05 -12.84
C LEU A 40 7.62 7.52 -12.40
N ASP A 41 8.69 8.26 -12.12
CA ASP A 41 8.71 9.68 -11.77
C ASP A 41 8.44 10.64 -12.95
N ASP A 42 8.67 10.17 -14.18
CA ASP A 42 8.53 10.95 -15.42
C ASP A 42 7.30 10.58 -16.24
N TRP A 43 6.51 9.60 -15.79
CA TRP A 43 5.28 9.19 -16.46
C TRP A 43 4.33 10.36 -16.74
N SER A 44 3.81 10.39 -17.96
CA SER A 44 2.82 11.38 -18.38
C SER A 44 1.52 11.19 -17.60
N ILE A 45 0.98 12.31 -17.13
CA ILE A 45 -0.31 12.36 -16.44
C ILE A 45 -1.44 12.24 -17.48
N GLY A 46 -2.56 11.61 -17.08
CA GLY A 46 -3.74 11.49 -17.91
C GLY A 46 -3.61 10.45 -19.02
N THR A 47 -2.59 9.58 -18.93
CA THR A 47 -2.32 8.54 -19.93
C THR A 47 -2.26 7.16 -19.30
N VAL A 48 -2.40 6.14 -20.15
CA VAL A 48 -2.29 4.74 -19.77
C VAL A 48 -0.85 4.28 -19.97
N HIS A 49 -0.27 3.65 -18.96
CA HIS A 49 1.05 3.03 -19.00
C HIS A 49 0.91 1.52 -18.91
N GLU A 50 1.66 0.80 -19.74
CA GLU A 50 1.67 -0.66 -19.77
C GLU A 50 2.72 -1.20 -18.81
N ILE A 51 2.29 -2.09 -17.91
CA ILE A 51 3.12 -2.84 -16.97
C ILE A 51 2.82 -4.36 -16.95
N PRO A 52 2.69 -5.02 -18.12
CA PRO A 52 2.27 -6.42 -18.18
C PRO A 52 3.26 -7.40 -17.54
N ALA A 53 4.57 -7.12 -17.53
CA ALA A 53 5.55 -7.99 -16.89
C ALA A 53 5.45 -7.90 -15.37
N ILE A 54 5.36 -6.68 -14.81
CA ILE A 54 5.12 -6.47 -13.37
C ILE A 54 3.80 -7.10 -12.93
N SER A 55 2.73 -6.86 -13.68
CA SER A 55 1.40 -7.43 -13.38
C SER A 55 1.43 -8.96 -13.38
N ARG A 56 2.05 -9.58 -14.39
CA ARG A 56 2.21 -11.03 -14.45
C ARG A 56 3.02 -11.56 -13.27
N PHE A 57 4.14 -10.92 -12.94
CA PHE A 57 4.97 -11.31 -11.80
C PHE A 57 4.17 -11.26 -10.49
N MET A 58 3.44 -10.16 -10.27
CA MET A 58 2.69 -9.94 -9.04
C MET A 58 1.41 -10.78 -8.94
N SER A 59 0.91 -11.38 -10.04
CA SER A 59 -0.30 -12.20 -10.04
C SER A 59 -0.26 -13.35 -9.02
N GLN A 60 0.92 -13.92 -8.75
CA GLN A 60 1.13 -14.99 -7.78
C GLN A 60 1.30 -14.49 -6.33
N LEU A 61 1.30 -13.16 -6.12
CA LEU A 61 1.58 -12.49 -4.86
C LEU A 61 0.45 -11.51 -4.51
N GLY A 62 -0.79 -11.88 -4.83
CA GLY A 62 -1.99 -11.08 -4.58
C GLY A 62 -2.23 -9.94 -5.57
N GLY A 63 -1.54 -9.95 -6.71
CA GLY A 63 -1.76 -9.02 -7.81
C GLY A 63 -1.37 -7.57 -7.53
N CYS A 64 -1.38 -6.75 -8.58
CA CYS A 64 -1.25 -5.30 -8.47
C CYS A 64 -2.13 -4.55 -9.49
N THR A 65 -2.40 -5.15 -10.65
CA THR A 65 -3.40 -4.72 -11.64
C THR A 65 -3.82 -5.96 -12.44
N GLU A 66 -5.09 -6.03 -12.82
CA GLU A 66 -5.65 -7.14 -13.61
C GLU A 66 -5.36 -7.01 -15.10
N THR A 67 -5.28 -5.78 -15.61
CA THR A 67 -5.16 -5.50 -17.04
C THR A 67 -3.70 -5.41 -17.51
N GLY A 68 -2.74 -5.40 -16.58
CA GLY A 68 -1.36 -5.05 -16.89
C GLY A 68 -1.20 -3.59 -17.33
N LYS A 69 -2.18 -2.73 -17.03
CA LYS A 69 -2.17 -1.30 -17.38
C LYS A 69 -2.49 -0.45 -16.15
N ILE A 70 -2.01 0.79 -16.17
CA ILE A 70 -2.27 1.81 -15.15
C ILE A 70 -2.64 3.12 -15.83
N PHE A 71 -3.77 3.71 -15.44
CA PHE A 71 -4.04 5.12 -15.72
C PHE A 71 -3.31 5.97 -14.68
N TRP A 72 -2.45 6.89 -15.12
CA TRP A 72 -1.60 7.68 -14.23
C TRP A 72 -2.18 9.07 -13.99
N ARG A 73 -2.58 9.38 -12.76
CA ARG A 73 -3.15 10.68 -12.42
C ARG A 73 -2.09 11.66 -11.94
N LEU A 74 -2.49 12.93 -11.83
CA LEU A 74 -1.67 13.96 -11.21
C LEU A 74 -1.33 13.55 -9.77
N GLU A 75 -2.31 13.07 -9.03
CA GLU A 75 -2.18 12.68 -7.62
C GLU A 75 -1.17 11.54 -7.44
N ASP A 76 -1.18 10.53 -8.31
CA ASP A 76 -0.21 9.43 -8.27
C ASP A 76 1.21 9.96 -8.51
N LYS A 77 1.38 10.85 -9.49
CA LYS A 77 2.66 11.52 -9.76
C LYS A 77 3.15 12.35 -8.57
N GLN A 78 2.26 13.13 -7.94
CA GLN A 78 2.59 13.99 -6.80
C GLN A 78 3.04 13.16 -5.59
N VAL A 79 2.32 12.09 -5.28
CA VAL A 79 2.67 11.15 -4.20
C VAL A 79 4.02 10.49 -4.45
N VAL A 80 4.25 9.97 -5.66
CA VAL A 80 5.54 9.35 -6.04
C VAL A 80 6.67 10.37 -5.94
N SER A 81 6.46 11.58 -6.46
CA SER A 81 7.46 12.66 -6.42
C SER A 81 7.80 13.04 -4.98
N LEU A 82 6.80 13.17 -4.11
CA LEU A 82 6.99 13.50 -2.70
C LEU A 82 7.80 12.43 -1.96
N ILE A 83 7.48 11.15 -2.19
CA ILE A 83 8.17 10.03 -1.56
C ILE A 83 9.61 9.91 -2.06
N ILE A 84 9.83 9.98 -3.39
CA ILE A 84 11.16 9.90 -4.00
C ILE A 84 12.02 11.08 -3.57
N ASP A 85 11.48 12.31 -3.55
CA ASP A 85 12.18 13.49 -3.06
C ASP A 85 12.57 13.31 -1.60
N GLY A 86 11.63 12.89 -0.75
CA GLY A 86 11.87 12.66 0.67
C GLY A 86 12.99 11.64 0.92
N TRP A 87 13.05 10.56 0.14
CA TRP A 87 14.05 9.51 0.31
C TRP A 87 15.42 9.79 -0.30
N PHE A 88 15.47 10.49 -1.44
CA PHE A 88 16.68 10.53 -2.26
C PHE A 88 17.20 11.93 -2.55
N ARG A 89 16.45 13.00 -2.28
CA ARG A 89 16.99 14.35 -2.42
C ARG A 89 17.87 14.68 -1.22
N GLU A 90 19.12 15.04 -1.51
CA GLU A 90 20.05 15.54 -0.50
C GLU A 90 19.58 16.90 0.05
N SER A 91 19.68 17.06 1.38
CA SER A 91 19.54 18.37 1.99
C SER A 91 20.70 19.28 1.58
N THR A 92 20.37 20.51 1.18
CA THR A 92 21.36 21.56 0.92
C THR A 92 21.26 22.65 1.99
N THR A 93 22.25 23.54 2.06
CA THR A 93 22.24 24.69 2.98
C THR A 93 21.07 25.64 2.74
N GLU A 94 20.57 25.70 1.51
CA GLU A 94 19.49 26.61 1.09
C GLU A 94 18.12 25.93 1.04
N ASN A 95 18.10 24.60 0.87
CA ASN A 95 16.87 23.81 0.76
C ASN A 95 17.01 22.49 1.51
N ARG A 96 16.51 22.48 2.76
CA ARG A 96 16.51 21.30 3.63
C ARG A 96 15.43 20.32 3.19
N ASN A 97 15.78 19.05 3.06
CA ASN A 97 14.81 17.98 2.91
C ASN A 97 14.18 17.66 4.27
N ALA A 98 12.95 18.14 4.49
CA ALA A 98 12.23 17.92 5.75
C ALA A 98 11.78 16.47 5.96
N LEU A 99 11.83 15.65 4.92
CA LEU A 99 11.42 14.24 4.90
C LEU A 99 12.60 13.28 4.84
N GLU A 100 13.83 13.80 4.85
CA GLU A 100 15.06 13.00 4.80
C GLU A 100 15.09 11.96 5.93
N ASN A 101 15.39 10.70 5.57
CA ASN A 101 15.44 9.55 6.48
C ASN A 101 14.16 9.27 7.27
N LYS A 102 13.00 9.79 6.82
CA LYS A 102 11.71 9.49 7.44
C LYS A 102 11.02 8.30 6.77
N LYS A 103 10.25 7.56 7.57
CA LYS A 103 9.34 6.52 7.10
C LYS A 103 8.14 7.15 6.39
N SER A 104 7.77 6.59 5.25
CA SER A 104 6.66 7.06 4.42
C SER A 104 5.42 6.22 4.70
N ILE A 105 4.37 6.81 5.27
CA ILE A 105 3.10 6.11 5.52
C ILE A 105 2.09 6.55 4.48
N LEU A 106 1.90 5.75 3.44
CA LEU A 106 0.92 5.95 2.39
C LEU A 106 -0.48 5.59 2.90
N ILE A 107 -1.28 6.61 3.21
CA ILE A 107 -2.66 6.47 3.67
C ILE A 107 -3.64 6.82 2.56
N GLY A 108 -4.90 6.45 2.74
CA GLY A 108 -5.99 6.84 1.85
C GLY A 108 -7.13 5.84 1.90
N SER A 109 -8.29 6.20 1.34
CA SER A 109 -9.48 5.36 1.41
C SER A 109 -9.26 3.97 0.79
N PRO A 110 -9.95 2.92 1.26
CA PRO A 110 -9.86 1.59 0.65
C PRO A 110 -10.22 1.62 -0.84
N GLY A 111 -9.49 0.86 -1.66
CA GLY A 111 -9.83 0.67 -3.08
C GLY A 111 -9.31 1.72 -4.05
N ILE A 112 -8.43 2.64 -3.63
CA ILE A 112 -7.92 3.73 -4.47
C ILE A 112 -6.61 3.43 -5.23
N GLY A 113 -6.00 2.25 -5.05
CA GLY A 113 -4.74 1.87 -5.73
C GLY A 113 -3.45 1.99 -4.91
N LYS A 114 -3.50 2.17 -3.59
CA LYS A 114 -2.28 2.26 -2.73
C LYS A 114 -1.35 1.05 -2.88
N SER A 115 -1.90 -0.16 -2.83
CA SER A 115 -1.14 -1.41 -2.96
C SER A 115 -0.47 -1.53 -4.32
N THR A 116 -1.17 -1.13 -5.39
CA THR A 116 -0.61 -1.02 -6.75
C THR A 116 0.57 -0.07 -6.79
N LEU A 117 0.42 1.12 -6.21
CA LEU A 117 1.48 2.13 -6.16
C LEU A 117 2.71 1.63 -5.38
N LEU A 118 2.49 0.99 -4.22
CA LEU A 118 3.57 0.43 -3.42
C LEU A 118 4.32 -0.70 -4.16
N CYS A 119 3.61 -1.55 -4.92
CA CYS A 119 4.26 -2.54 -5.78
C CYS A 119 5.16 -1.88 -6.84
N LEU A 120 4.67 -0.84 -7.53
CA LEU A 120 5.49 -0.09 -8.50
C LEU A 120 6.72 0.52 -7.85
N MET A 121 6.57 1.10 -6.66
CA MET A 121 7.68 1.65 -5.89
C MET A 121 8.71 0.57 -5.53
N ALA A 122 8.27 -0.64 -5.17
CA ALA A 122 9.17 -1.77 -4.91
C ALA A 122 10.07 -2.09 -6.12
N PHE A 123 9.47 -2.20 -7.31
CA PHE A 123 10.23 -2.44 -8.55
C PHE A 123 11.12 -1.24 -8.91
N TYR A 124 10.63 -0.01 -8.79
CA TYR A 124 11.42 1.20 -9.01
C TYR A 124 12.67 1.22 -8.10
N LEU A 125 12.52 0.92 -6.81
CA LEU A 125 13.61 0.87 -5.85
C LEU A 125 14.70 -0.13 -6.24
N VAL A 126 14.31 -1.34 -6.67
CA VAL A 126 15.26 -2.37 -7.09
C VAL A 126 15.92 -2.00 -8.41
N PHE A 127 15.14 -1.68 -9.45
CA PHE A 127 15.65 -1.55 -10.80
C PHE A 127 16.35 -0.21 -11.06
N LYS A 128 15.73 0.90 -10.60
CA LYS A 128 16.25 2.26 -10.79
C LYS A 128 17.23 2.67 -9.68
N ARG A 129 16.88 2.40 -8.42
CA ARG A 129 17.66 2.86 -7.25
C ARG A 129 18.64 1.82 -6.69
N LYS A 130 18.67 0.61 -7.26
CA LYS A 130 19.58 -0.48 -6.88
C LYS A 130 19.52 -0.81 -5.38
N LYS A 131 18.33 -0.77 -4.81
CA LYS A 131 18.08 -1.11 -3.40
C LYS A 131 17.66 -2.58 -3.26
N ASN A 132 17.99 -3.19 -2.13
CA ASN A 132 17.42 -4.48 -1.74
C ASN A 132 16.06 -4.20 -1.13
N VAL A 133 15.02 -4.88 -1.59
CA VAL A 133 13.64 -4.61 -1.17
C VAL A 133 13.04 -5.87 -0.56
N PHE A 134 12.47 -5.70 0.63
CA PHE A 134 11.66 -6.70 1.32
C PHE A 134 10.22 -6.20 1.34
N LEU A 135 9.38 -6.77 0.49
CA LEU A 135 7.96 -6.45 0.37
C LEU A 135 7.14 -7.51 1.11
N TYR A 136 6.44 -7.11 2.16
CA TYR A 136 5.53 -7.96 2.92
C TYR A 136 4.11 -7.43 2.83
N ARG A 137 3.20 -8.27 2.32
CA ARG A 137 1.84 -7.86 1.99
C ARG A 137 0.83 -8.73 2.71
N ARG A 138 -0.23 -8.10 3.20
CA ARG A 138 -1.46 -8.73 3.66
C ARG A 138 -2.54 -8.48 2.62
N THR A 139 -2.96 -9.55 1.94
CA THR A 139 -3.99 -9.51 0.91
C THR A 139 -5.27 -10.16 1.42
N TYR A 140 -6.43 -9.70 0.96
CA TYR A 140 -7.73 -10.22 1.41
C TYR A 140 -8.47 -11.01 0.30
N GLU A 141 -7.80 -11.25 -0.83
CA GLU A 141 -8.34 -12.04 -1.94
C GLU A 141 -8.14 -13.55 -1.72
N GLN A 142 -9.10 -14.33 -2.21
CA GLN A 142 -9.25 -15.76 -1.96
C GLN A 142 -7.94 -16.53 -2.20
N GLY A 143 -7.29 -16.99 -1.13
CA GLY A 143 -6.15 -17.92 -1.17
C GLY A 143 -4.80 -17.36 -0.71
N PHE A 144 -4.62 -16.03 -0.69
CA PHE A 144 -3.40 -15.39 -0.19
C PHE A 144 -3.71 -14.60 1.08
N ASN A 145 -3.32 -15.13 2.25
CA ASN A 145 -3.49 -14.42 3.51
C ASN A 145 -2.39 -13.34 3.65
N ARG A 146 -1.14 -13.74 3.42
CA ARG A 146 0.02 -12.85 3.38
C ARG A 146 1.06 -13.40 2.40
N CYS A 147 1.82 -12.53 1.77
CA CYS A 147 2.90 -12.93 0.86
C CYS A 147 4.14 -12.07 1.09
N LEU A 148 5.29 -12.67 0.82
CA LEU A 148 6.60 -12.04 0.96
C LEU A 148 7.32 -12.10 -0.38
N LEU A 149 7.91 -10.99 -0.77
CA LEU A 149 8.80 -10.87 -1.91
C LEU A 149 10.09 -10.18 -1.46
N TYR A 150 11.22 -10.84 -1.65
CA TYR A 150 12.53 -10.22 -1.47
C TYR A 150 13.22 -10.10 -2.83
N MET A 151 13.71 -8.91 -3.16
CA MET A 151 14.41 -8.60 -4.40
C MET A 151 15.74 -7.92 -4.09
N THR A 152 16.81 -8.36 -4.74
CA THR A 152 18.16 -7.84 -4.55
C THR A 152 18.98 -7.97 -5.84
N HIS A 153 20.22 -7.50 -5.81
CA HIS A 153 21.16 -7.63 -6.92
C HIS A 153 22.20 -8.71 -6.60
N ASP A 154 22.38 -9.64 -7.53
CA ASP A 154 23.57 -10.49 -7.60
C ASP A 154 24.41 -10.05 -8.81
N ALA A 155 25.55 -9.44 -8.52
CA ALA A 155 26.35 -8.68 -9.49
C ALA A 155 25.52 -7.63 -10.26
N VAL A 156 25.13 -7.95 -11.51
CA VAL A 156 24.36 -7.05 -12.40
C VAL A 156 22.91 -7.49 -12.58
N GLN A 157 22.55 -8.68 -12.10
CA GLN A 157 21.22 -9.25 -12.29
C GLN A 157 20.35 -9.02 -11.06
N VAL A 158 19.06 -8.80 -11.29
CA VAL A 158 18.08 -8.83 -10.20
C VAL A 158 17.75 -10.28 -9.90
N VAL A 159 17.93 -10.65 -8.63
CA VAL A 159 17.54 -11.96 -8.10
C VAL A 159 16.50 -11.78 -7.01
N CYS A 160 15.59 -12.72 -6.91
CA CYS A 160 14.49 -12.66 -5.95
C CYS A 160 14.13 -14.04 -5.39
N PHE A 161 13.43 -14.04 -4.28
CA PHE A 161 12.58 -15.15 -3.89
C PHE A 161 11.23 -14.61 -3.44
N SER A 162 10.20 -15.45 -3.56
CA SER A 162 8.87 -15.12 -3.09
C SER A 162 8.29 -16.29 -2.30
N VAL A 163 7.60 -15.97 -1.22
CA VAL A 163 6.90 -16.95 -0.38
C VAL A 163 5.42 -16.57 -0.39
N PRO A 164 4.58 -17.29 -1.15
CA PRO A 164 3.13 -17.12 -1.05
C PRO A 164 2.62 -17.76 0.25
N SER A 165 1.63 -17.14 0.88
CA SER A 165 0.87 -17.70 2.01
C SER A 165 1.74 -18.09 3.21
N LEU A 166 2.37 -17.11 3.84
CA LEU A 166 3.14 -17.25 5.09
C LEU A 166 2.47 -16.56 6.29
N GLU A 167 2.88 -16.94 7.49
CA GLU A 167 2.45 -16.28 8.74
C GLU A 167 3.51 -15.28 9.25
N ASP A 168 3.08 -14.36 10.13
CA ASP A 168 3.94 -13.27 10.62
C ASP A 168 5.26 -13.74 11.28
N PRO A 169 5.28 -14.83 12.10
CA PRO A 169 6.54 -15.33 12.65
C PRO A 169 7.53 -15.81 11.59
N GLU A 170 7.05 -16.48 10.55
CA GLU A 170 7.89 -16.97 9.45
C GLU A 170 8.50 -15.81 8.65
N ALA A 171 7.71 -14.77 8.40
CA ALA A 171 8.20 -13.55 7.76
C ALA A 171 9.29 -12.87 8.61
N SER A 172 9.09 -12.80 9.94
CA SER A 172 10.04 -12.21 10.88
C SER A 172 11.36 -12.99 10.90
N GLU A 173 11.29 -14.32 10.97
CA GLU A 173 12.48 -15.20 10.93
C GLU A 173 13.30 -14.99 9.64
N ILE A 174 12.63 -14.89 8.48
CA ILE A 174 13.30 -14.61 7.20
C ILE A 174 13.97 -13.22 7.23
N TYR A 175 13.27 -12.22 7.75
CA TYR A 175 13.82 -10.86 7.84
C TYR A 175 15.02 -10.79 8.81
N GLU A 176 14.95 -11.41 9.98
CA GLU A 176 16.05 -11.51 10.94
C GLU A 176 17.27 -12.22 10.33
N ALA A 177 17.05 -13.30 9.59
CA ALA A 177 18.11 -14.01 8.88
C ALA A 177 18.77 -13.12 7.81
N LEU A 178 17.99 -12.40 7.01
CA LEU A 178 18.50 -11.47 5.99
C LEU A 178 19.29 -10.32 6.62
N THR A 179 18.74 -9.69 7.65
CA THR A 179 19.38 -8.56 8.34
C THR A 179 20.70 -8.97 9.00
N SER A 180 20.81 -10.22 9.47
CA SER A 180 22.05 -10.79 10.00
C SER A 180 23.14 -10.98 8.92
N GLN A 181 22.75 -11.23 7.65
CA GLN A 181 23.70 -11.43 6.55
C GLN A 181 24.19 -10.12 5.91
N ILE A 182 23.27 -9.18 5.65
CA ILE A 182 23.56 -7.99 4.83
C ILE A 182 23.34 -6.66 5.56
N CYS A 183 23.05 -6.67 6.86
CA CYS A 183 22.67 -5.53 7.70
C CYS A 183 21.28 -4.94 7.36
N ALA A 184 20.47 -4.68 8.39
CA ALA A 184 19.13 -4.11 8.24
C ALA A 184 19.08 -2.79 7.48
N LYS A 185 20.09 -1.92 7.64
CA LYS A 185 20.14 -0.62 6.93
C LYS A 185 20.25 -0.75 5.41
N ASN A 186 20.58 -1.94 4.90
CA ASN A 186 20.71 -2.20 3.48
C ASN A 186 19.46 -2.86 2.87
N ILE A 187 18.39 -3.03 3.65
CA ILE A 187 17.12 -3.62 3.21
C ILE A 187 16.02 -2.57 3.35
N TRP A 188 15.34 -2.29 2.24
CA TRP A 188 14.17 -1.42 2.20
C TRP A 188 12.92 -2.24 2.48
N VAL A 189 12.29 -2.01 3.62
CA VAL A 189 11.13 -2.78 4.08
C VAL A 189 9.84 -2.03 3.70
N LEU A 190 9.03 -2.67 2.85
CA LEU A 190 7.76 -2.15 2.37
C LEU A 190 6.63 -3.05 2.88
N LEU A 191 5.66 -2.44 3.56
CA LEU A 191 4.52 -3.13 4.15
C LEU A 191 3.23 -2.72 3.44
N ASP A 192 2.39 -3.69 3.07
CA ASP A 192 1.13 -3.45 2.37
C ASP A 192 -0.04 -4.13 3.09
N GLY A 193 -1.11 -3.39 3.35
CA GLY A 193 -2.36 -3.93 3.90
C GLY A 193 -2.39 -4.08 5.42
N PHE A 194 -1.34 -3.68 6.14
CA PHE A 194 -1.31 -3.71 7.61
C PHE A 194 -1.88 -2.42 8.22
N PRO A 195 -2.75 -2.51 9.23
CA PRO A 195 -3.04 -1.37 10.10
C PRO A 195 -1.78 -0.93 10.85
N TYR A 196 -1.57 0.38 11.04
CA TYR A 196 -0.35 0.89 11.68
C TYR A 196 -0.16 0.36 13.11
N GLY A 197 -1.25 0.21 13.87
CA GLY A 197 -1.22 -0.38 15.22
C GLY A 197 -1.11 -1.91 15.26
N GLU A 198 -1.16 -2.58 14.10
CA GLU A 198 -1.09 -4.04 13.96
C GLU A 198 0.11 -4.47 13.09
N ILE A 199 1.12 -3.62 12.95
CA ILE A 199 2.37 -4.01 12.30
C ILE A 199 3.00 -5.13 13.14
N PRO A 200 3.36 -6.28 12.52
CA PRO A 200 3.96 -7.37 13.28
C PRO A 200 5.31 -6.96 13.86
N ALA A 201 5.61 -7.47 15.06
CA ALA A 201 6.86 -7.18 15.75
C ALA A 201 8.08 -7.52 14.88
N GLY A 202 9.09 -6.65 14.87
CA GLY A 202 10.28 -6.78 14.04
C GLY A 202 10.20 -6.00 12.72
N PHE A 203 9.01 -5.61 12.28
CA PHE A 203 8.78 -4.82 11.07
C PHE A 203 8.53 -3.32 11.33
N GLU A 204 8.62 -2.87 12.58
CA GLU A 204 8.58 -1.44 12.90
C GLU A 204 9.63 -0.61 12.15
N PRO A 205 10.86 -1.06 11.84
CA PRO A 205 11.82 -0.29 11.06
C PRO A 205 11.51 -0.25 9.56
N PHE A 206 10.24 -0.27 9.16
CA PHE A 206 9.82 -0.15 7.77
C PHE A 206 10.21 1.20 7.15
N ASP A 207 10.41 1.22 5.83
CA ASP A 207 10.65 2.43 5.04
C ASP A 207 9.34 2.98 4.43
N MET A 208 8.44 2.08 4.04
CA MET A 208 7.11 2.45 3.54
C MET A 208 6.01 1.54 4.08
N LEU A 209 4.86 2.13 4.43
CA LEU A 209 3.64 1.39 4.77
C LEU A 209 2.49 1.91 3.92
N ALA A 210 1.81 1.04 3.16
CA ALA A 210 0.51 1.33 2.56
C ALA A 210 -0.61 0.80 3.45
N THR A 211 -1.42 1.71 3.99
CA THR A 211 -2.51 1.36 4.91
C THR A 211 -3.79 2.13 4.60
N SER A 212 -4.94 1.46 4.73
CA SER A 212 -6.24 2.08 4.46
C SER A 212 -6.85 2.78 5.67
N GLN A 213 -6.24 2.61 6.85
CA GLN A 213 -6.69 3.25 8.08
C GLN A 213 -6.01 4.61 8.26
N GLN A 214 -6.70 5.51 8.97
CA GLN A 214 -6.08 6.73 9.48
C GLN A 214 -4.97 6.37 10.47
N VAL A 215 -3.87 7.12 10.45
CA VAL A 215 -2.73 6.92 11.34
C VAL A 215 -2.58 8.15 12.21
N ASP A 216 -2.76 7.97 13.52
CA ASP A 216 -2.47 8.99 14.52
C ASP A 216 -1.02 8.82 14.99
N LEU A 217 -0.11 9.59 14.38
CA LEU A 217 1.29 9.60 14.78
C LEU A 217 1.45 10.39 16.07
N LYS A 218 1.96 9.74 17.12
CA LYS A 218 2.34 10.44 18.34
C LYS A 218 3.51 11.39 18.05
N SER A 219 3.67 12.41 18.88
CA SER A 219 4.67 13.48 18.67
C SER A 219 6.10 12.97 18.45
N LEU A 220 6.52 11.90 19.13
CA LEU A 220 7.84 11.28 18.95
C LEU A 220 7.95 10.49 17.64
N GLU A 221 6.87 9.86 17.17
CA GLU A 221 6.84 9.12 15.92
C GLU A 221 6.85 10.06 14.71
N ALA A 222 6.19 11.22 14.83
CA ALA A 222 6.17 12.27 13.80
C ALA A 222 7.56 12.89 13.51
N VAL A 223 8.55 12.63 14.38
CA VAL A 223 9.95 13.01 14.13
C VAL A 223 10.57 12.11 13.06
N GLY A 224 10.28 10.81 13.10
CA GLY A 224 10.87 9.79 12.22
C GLY A 224 9.95 9.28 11.11
N SER A 225 8.69 9.69 11.08
CA SER A 225 7.67 9.23 10.14
C SER A 225 6.80 10.39 9.66
N TYR A 226 6.19 10.23 8.49
CA TYR A 226 5.16 11.14 8.00
C TYR A 226 4.07 10.38 7.26
N CYS A 227 2.85 10.91 7.30
CA CYS A 227 1.75 10.42 6.50
C CYS A 227 1.72 11.12 5.15
N CYS A 228 1.54 10.35 4.09
CA CYS A 228 1.33 10.81 2.73
C CYS A 228 -0.04 10.30 2.27
N LEU A 229 -0.97 11.21 1.97
CA LEU A 229 -2.28 10.84 1.47
C LEU A 229 -2.19 10.50 -0.01
N LEU A 230 -2.62 9.31 -0.40
CA LEU A 230 -3.12 9.06 -1.75
C LEU A 230 -4.61 9.43 -1.74
N PRO A 231 -5.02 10.51 -2.42
CA PRO A 231 -6.41 10.91 -2.45
C PRO A 231 -7.25 9.97 -3.32
N SER A 232 -8.54 9.94 -3.01
CA SER A 232 -9.55 9.19 -3.76
C SER A 232 -9.65 9.69 -5.19
N TRP A 233 -10.24 8.88 -6.07
CA TRP A 233 -10.32 9.21 -7.48
C TRP A 233 -11.38 10.27 -7.74
N SER A 234 -11.03 11.27 -8.56
CA SER A 234 -12.02 12.21 -9.06
C SER A 234 -12.95 11.53 -10.06
N LYS A 235 -14.16 12.06 -10.23
CA LYS A 235 -15.08 11.59 -11.28
C LYS A 235 -14.41 11.65 -12.65
N THR A 236 -13.75 12.76 -12.98
CA THR A 236 -13.07 12.96 -14.27
C THR A 236 -11.99 11.91 -14.53
N ASP A 237 -11.20 11.54 -13.51
CA ASP A 237 -10.17 10.51 -13.65
C ASP A 237 -10.78 9.12 -13.82
N LEU A 238 -11.86 8.79 -13.08
CA LEU A 238 -12.56 7.51 -13.24
C LEU A 238 -13.20 7.40 -14.63
N MET A 239 -13.79 8.47 -15.16
CA MET A 239 -14.32 8.49 -16.52
C MET A 239 -13.21 8.28 -17.56
N SER A 240 -12.03 8.87 -17.33
CA SER A 240 -10.88 8.71 -18.21
C SER A 240 -10.34 7.28 -18.14
N LEU A 241 -10.20 6.72 -16.94
CA LEU A 241 -9.81 5.33 -16.71
C LEU A 241 -10.79 4.35 -17.36
N GLY A 242 -12.10 4.52 -17.11
CA GLY A 242 -13.15 3.65 -17.65
C GLY A 242 -13.14 3.65 -19.17
N ARG A 243 -13.03 4.83 -19.79
CA ARG A 243 -12.96 4.97 -21.25
C ARG A 243 -11.69 4.36 -21.84
N LEU A 244 -10.52 4.61 -21.23
CA LEU A 244 -9.22 4.28 -21.83
C LEU A 244 -8.75 2.85 -21.54
N LEU A 245 -9.14 2.25 -20.40
CA LEU A 245 -8.67 0.91 -19.99
C LEU A 245 -9.75 -0.16 -20.19
N TYR A 246 -11.01 0.20 -19.94
CA TYR A 246 -12.12 -0.76 -19.89
C TYR A 246 -13.14 -0.57 -21.02
N GLU A 247 -13.01 0.49 -21.81
CA GLU A 247 -13.90 0.82 -22.92
C GLU A 247 -15.38 0.92 -22.50
N PHE A 248 -15.64 1.32 -21.25
CA PHE A 248 -17.00 1.49 -20.74
C PHE A 248 -17.75 2.60 -21.49
N ALA A 249 -19.05 2.39 -21.69
CA ALA A 249 -19.95 3.41 -22.23
C ALA A 249 -20.17 4.54 -21.21
N GLU A 250 -20.56 5.73 -21.67
CA GLU A 250 -20.71 6.91 -20.79
C GLU A 250 -21.80 6.73 -19.73
N ASP A 251 -22.95 6.19 -20.11
CA ASP A 251 -24.07 5.87 -19.21
C ASP A 251 -23.70 4.77 -18.19
N GLU A 252 -22.91 3.79 -18.63
CA GLU A 252 -22.35 2.76 -17.75
C GLU A 252 -21.40 3.37 -16.72
N MET A 253 -20.47 4.24 -17.13
CA MET A 253 -19.54 4.88 -16.21
C MET A 253 -20.23 5.80 -15.19
N GLU A 254 -21.28 6.52 -15.61
CA GLU A 254 -22.12 7.31 -14.69
C GLU A 254 -22.76 6.41 -13.63
N THR A 255 -23.30 5.26 -14.05
CA THR A 255 -23.87 4.26 -13.14
C THR A 255 -22.82 3.68 -12.20
N ARG A 256 -21.63 3.35 -12.71
CA ARG A 256 -20.50 2.86 -11.89
C ARG A 256 -20.10 3.88 -10.83
N PHE A 257 -19.93 5.15 -11.23
CA PHE A 257 -19.57 6.23 -10.30
C PHE A 257 -20.65 6.46 -9.23
N TYR A 258 -21.93 6.38 -9.60
CA TYR A 258 -23.07 6.52 -8.68
C TYR A 258 -22.96 5.55 -7.48
N TYR A 259 -22.49 4.33 -7.71
CA TYR A 259 -22.27 3.34 -6.64
C TYR A 259 -20.89 3.47 -5.99
N SER A 260 -19.82 3.55 -6.78
CA SER A 260 -18.44 3.45 -6.29
C SER A 260 -17.95 4.69 -5.55
N GLY A 261 -18.46 5.88 -5.92
CA GLY A 261 -17.78 7.14 -5.66
C GLY A 261 -16.33 7.08 -6.17
N GLY A 262 -15.39 7.66 -5.42
CA GLY A 262 -13.96 7.73 -5.74
C GLY A 262 -13.14 6.45 -5.48
N SER A 263 -13.76 5.27 -5.37
CA SER A 263 -13.05 3.99 -5.27
C SER A 263 -12.89 3.35 -6.64
N VAL A 264 -11.65 3.29 -7.13
CA VAL A 264 -11.36 2.64 -8.41
C VAL A 264 -11.65 1.14 -8.37
N ARG A 265 -11.36 0.47 -7.24
CA ARG A 265 -11.67 -0.96 -7.08
C ARG A 265 -13.15 -1.26 -7.24
N ASP A 266 -14.01 -0.43 -6.66
CA ASP A 266 -15.45 -0.64 -6.75
C ASP A 266 -15.94 -0.24 -8.17
N PHE A 267 -15.43 0.86 -8.73
CA PHE A 267 -15.76 1.34 -10.08
C PHE A 267 -15.47 0.30 -11.18
N THR A 268 -14.39 -0.48 -11.02
CA THR A 268 -13.94 -1.49 -12.00
C THR A 268 -14.47 -2.89 -11.73
N MET A 269 -15.41 -3.08 -10.79
CA MET A 269 -16.03 -4.40 -10.57
C MET A 269 -16.75 -4.91 -11.83
N ASP A 270 -16.82 -6.23 -11.98
CA ASP A 270 -17.45 -6.87 -13.14
C ASP A 270 -18.90 -6.42 -13.37
N THR A 271 -19.68 -6.28 -12.29
CA THR A 271 -21.11 -6.00 -12.39
C THR A 271 -21.58 -4.87 -11.46
N VAL A 272 -22.67 -4.21 -11.87
CA VAL A 272 -23.36 -3.21 -11.04
C VAL A 272 -23.95 -3.80 -9.77
N ASP A 273 -24.39 -5.05 -9.80
CA ASP A 273 -24.90 -5.73 -8.62
C ASP A 273 -23.82 -5.98 -7.57
N ASP A 274 -22.58 -6.27 -7.98
CA ASP A 274 -21.44 -6.38 -7.06
C ASP A 274 -21.15 -5.06 -6.35
N MET A 275 -21.13 -3.96 -7.11
CA MET A 275 -20.95 -2.61 -6.55
C MET A 275 -22.03 -2.28 -5.53
N ARG A 276 -23.31 -2.50 -5.90
CA ARG A 276 -24.46 -2.26 -5.03
C ARG A 276 -24.37 -3.08 -3.74
N ARG A 277 -24.12 -4.39 -3.84
CA ARG A 277 -23.92 -5.27 -2.68
C ARG A 277 -22.78 -4.79 -1.79
N GLY A 278 -21.70 -4.29 -2.39
CA GLY A 278 -20.57 -3.69 -1.69
C GLY A 278 -21.02 -2.53 -0.78
N VAL A 279 -21.80 -1.60 -1.31
CA VAL A 279 -22.32 -0.45 -0.56
C VAL A 279 -23.35 -0.88 0.49
N ASP A 280 -24.33 -1.70 0.11
CA ASP A 280 -25.40 -2.17 1.02
C ASP A 280 -24.82 -2.87 2.26
N ASN A 281 -23.80 -3.71 2.08
CA ASN A 281 -23.13 -4.41 3.18
C ASN A 281 -22.45 -3.45 4.18
N VAL A 282 -22.01 -2.27 3.73
CA VAL A 282 -21.38 -1.28 4.61
C VAL A 282 -22.45 -0.41 5.27
N VAL A 283 -23.49 -0.01 4.54
CA VAL A 283 -24.60 0.79 5.08
C VAL A 283 -25.36 0.01 6.16
N THR A 284 -25.73 -1.25 5.90
CA THR A 284 -26.47 -2.09 6.85
C THR A 284 -25.71 -2.36 8.15
N ARG A 285 -24.38 -2.33 8.14
CA ARG A 285 -23.54 -2.54 9.33
C ARG A 285 -23.18 -1.23 10.05
N SER A 286 -23.54 -0.09 9.49
CA SER A 286 -23.24 1.23 10.05
C SER A 286 -24.18 1.55 11.23
N GLU A 287 -23.77 1.22 12.44
CA GLU A 287 -24.58 1.40 13.66
C GLU A 287 -24.83 2.86 14.07
N ASN A 288 -24.08 3.83 13.51
CA ASN A 288 -24.17 5.24 13.92
C ASN A 288 -23.98 6.23 12.76
N THR A 289 -25.02 6.43 11.97
CA THR A 289 -25.02 7.32 10.78
C THR A 289 -24.73 8.79 11.12
N GLN A 290 -24.98 9.24 12.34
CA GLN A 290 -24.65 10.62 12.76
C GLN A 290 -23.13 10.87 12.81
N LEU A 291 -22.33 9.85 13.12
CA LEU A 291 -20.87 9.95 13.05
C LEU A 291 -20.40 10.10 11.60
N LEU A 292 -21.06 9.44 10.63
CA LEU A 292 -20.74 9.53 9.19
C LEU A 292 -20.89 10.94 8.61
N PHE A 293 -21.90 11.71 9.05
CA PHE A 293 -22.15 13.07 8.55
C PHE A 293 -21.42 14.16 9.33
N SER A 294 -20.78 13.83 10.45
CA SER A 294 -20.02 14.81 11.20
C SER A 294 -18.71 15.13 10.48
N SER A 295 -18.60 16.35 9.94
CA SER A 295 -17.36 16.92 9.37
C SER A 295 -16.22 17.02 10.39
N ARG A 296 -16.56 16.93 11.68
CA ARG A 296 -15.66 16.86 12.84
C ARG A 296 -15.60 15.49 13.50
N GLY A 297 -16.24 14.48 12.91
CA GLY A 297 -16.19 13.08 13.37
C GLY A 297 -14.79 12.56 13.17
N SER A 298 -13.96 12.86 14.17
CA SER A 298 -12.56 12.51 14.35
C SER A 298 -11.93 11.80 13.16
N ILE A 299 -10.97 12.49 12.52
CA ILE A 299 -9.91 11.93 11.65
C ILE A 299 -9.10 10.81 12.38
N LEU A 300 -9.52 10.39 13.57
CA LEU A 300 -8.87 9.46 14.48
C LEU A 300 -9.80 8.32 14.93
N SER A 301 -11.03 8.20 14.42
CA SER A 301 -11.98 7.22 14.99
C SER A 301 -11.84 5.79 14.46
N GLY A 302 -10.96 5.51 13.49
CA GLY A 302 -10.48 4.15 13.15
C GLY A 302 -11.54 3.08 12.85
N ASN A 303 -12.80 3.48 12.71
CA ASN A 303 -13.92 2.57 12.50
C ASN A 303 -13.94 2.16 11.03
N SER A 304 -13.24 1.07 10.73
CA SER A 304 -12.97 0.50 9.40
C SER A 304 -14.16 0.38 8.43
N GLN A 305 -15.39 0.41 8.93
CA GLN A 305 -16.60 0.40 8.12
C GLN A 305 -16.93 1.79 7.54
N PHE A 306 -16.75 2.86 8.31
CA PHE A 306 -17.02 4.23 7.86
C PHE A 306 -15.97 4.69 6.84
N ASP A 307 -14.74 4.21 6.94
CA ASP A 307 -13.66 4.49 5.97
C ASP A 307 -13.96 3.97 4.56
N ARG A 308 -14.89 3.01 4.41
CA ARG A 308 -15.32 2.52 3.10
C ARG A 308 -16.33 3.45 2.42
N LEU A 309 -17.07 4.25 3.18
CA LEU A 309 -18.03 5.23 2.65
C LEU A 309 -17.41 6.63 2.54
N ARG A 310 -16.48 6.96 3.43
CA ARG A 310 -15.77 8.24 3.41
C ARG A 310 -14.55 8.17 2.49
N ARG A 311 -14.51 9.10 1.55
CA ARG A 311 -13.39 9.34 0.63
C ARG A 311 -12.60 10.54 1.10
N THR A 312 -11.30 10.35 1.20
CA THR A 312 -10.37 11.43 1.55
C THR A 312 -9.78 12.02 0.27
N PHE A 313 -9.79 13.35 0.16
CA PHE A 313 -9.23 14.14 -0.93
C PHE A 313 -8.24 15.17 -0.37
N VAL A 314 -7.48 15.82 -1.27
CA VAL A 314 -6.68 17.01 -0.98
C VAL A 314 -7.39 18.24 -1.53
N GLU A 315 -7.30 19.38 -0.85
CA GLU A 315 -7.91 20.65 -1.29
C GLU A 315 -7.42 21.08 -2.69
N ASN A 316 -6.12 20.93 -2.97
CA ASN A 316 -5.51 21.26 -4.25
C ASN A 316 -4.42 20.23 -4.62
N SER A 317 -4.72 19.37 -5.60
CA SER A 317 -3.79 18.33 -6.06
C SER A 317 -2.59 18.85 -6.85
N SER A 318 -2.55 20.13 -7.21
CA SER A 318 -1.35 20.75 -7.82
C SER A 318 -0.28 21.12 -6.77
N GLU A 319 -0.65 21.19 -5.49
CA GLU A 319 0.24 21.59 -4.40
C GLU A 319 0.79 20.37 -3.66
N ILE A 320 1.99 19.90 -4.04
CA ILE A 320 2.60 18.67 -3.52
C ILE A 320 2.65 18.60 -1.99
N ALA A 321 2.85 19.73 -1.31
CA ALA A 321 2.94 19.80 0.14
C ALA A 321 1.62 19.39 0.83
N GLN A 322 0.47 19.57 0.17
CA GLN A 322 -0.82 19.24 0.76
C GLN A 322 -1.01 17.73 0.95
N PHE A 323 -0.31 16.91 0.18
CA PHE A 323 -0.34 15.45 0.31
C PHE A 323 0.30 14.97 1.63
N ALA A 324 1.14 15.78 2.28
CA ALA A 324 1.77 15.47 3.57
C ALA A 324 1.18 16.24 4.77
N LEU A 325 0.18 17.11 4.54
CA LEU A 325 -0.31 18.04 5.56
C LEU A 325 -1.79 17.78 5.86
N PRO A 326 -2.11 17.09 6.98
CA PRO A 326 -3.47 16.66 7.31
C PRO A 326 -4.53 17.76 7.32
N ARG A 327 -4.14 19.02 7.57
CA ARG A 327 -5.06 20.16 7.56
C ARG A 327 -5.68 20.47 6.19
N HIS A 328 -5.10 19.94 5.11
CA HIS A 328 -5.59 20.12 3.73
C HIS A 328 -6.34 18.88 3.22
N TRP A 329 -6.67 17.94 4.10
CA TRP A 329 -7.37 16.72 3.74
C TRP A 329 -8.85 16.84 4.07
N GLU A 330 -9.68 16.58 3.08
CA GLU A 330 -11.13 16.65 3.19
C GLU A 330 -11.74 15.26 3.09
N GLN A 331 -12.70 14.96 3.96
CA GLN A 331 -13.46 13.71 3.92
C GLN A 331 -14.91 13.95 3.51
N VAL A 332 -15.35 13.22 2.49
CA VAL A 332 -16.71 13.32 1.95
C VAL A 332 -17.28 11.92 1.67
N ILE A 333 -18.60 11.78 1.66
CA ILE A 333 -19.26 10.61 1.07
C ILE A 333 -19.64 11.04 -0.36
N ASP A 334 -18.98 10.46 -1.35
CA ASP A 334 -19.12 10.83 -2.76
C ASP A 334 -19.89 9.80 -3.60
N SER A 335 -20.21 8.63 -3.02
CA SER A 335 -21.19 7.70 -3.56
C SER A 335 -22.60 8.25 -3.32
N GLU A 336 -23.29 8.63 -4.39
CA GLU A 336 -24.66 9.13 -4.30
C GLU A 336 -25.62 8.03 -3.83
N TYR A 337 -25.40 6.78 -4.24
CA TYR A 337 -26.17 5.66 -3.72
C TYR A 337 -26.03 5.55 -2.19
N ALA A 338 -24.79 5.57 -1.67
CA ALA A 338 -24.56 5.51 -0.23
C ALA A 338 -25.22 6.67 0.52
N LEU A 339 -25.14 7.90 0.00
CA LEU A 339 -25.80 9.06 0.59
C LEU A 339 -27.32 8.88 0.69
N ARG A 340 -27.95 8.37 -0.37
CA ARG A 340 -29.40 8.10 -0.39
C ARG A 340 -29.76 7.00 0.60
N SER A 341 -29.05 5.87 0.56
CA SER A 341 -29.29 4.73 1.47
C SER A 341 -29.11 5.08 2.94
N LEU A 342 -28.22 6.04 3.27
CA LEU A 342 -28.04 6.54 4.63
C LEU A 342 -29.10 7.57 5.07
N SER A 343 -29.79 8.18 4.10
CA SER A 343 -30.79 9.24 4.33
C SER A 343 -32.23 8.71 4.43
N GLU A 344 -32.47 7.49 3.95
CA GLU A 344 -33.78 6.84 4.06
C GLU A 344 -33.97 6.28 5.50
N PRO A 345 -35.06 6.61 6.20
CA PRO A 345 -35.37 6.00 7.49
C PRO A 345 -35.71 4.52 7.28
N GLY A 346 -34.93 3.65 7.92
CA GLY A 346 -35.14 2.19 7.93
C GLY A 346 -36.40 1.75 8.67
#